data_AF-A0A6I4SQK0-F1
#
_entry.id   AF-A0A6I4SQK0-F1
#
_cell.length_a   1.000
_cell.length_b   1.000
_cell.length_c   1.000
_cell.angle_alpha   90.00
_cell.angle_beta   90.00
_cell.angle_gamma   90.00
#
_symmetry.space_group_name_H-M   'P 1'
#
loop_
_entity.id
_entity.type
_entity.pdbx_description
1 polymer ?
#
loop_
_entity_poly.entity_id
_entity_poly.type
_entity_poly.pdbx_seq_one_letter_code
_entity_poly.pdbx_strand_id
1 'polypeptide(L)'
;MRRACLAMLALSIGSAANAQAIKNEPPMRHFTEEEIAAVQMPALDFQATPEIAADYDKYFFFHRANSSFDEAYADITECDALSSGANIYLGASDSSIAAASAQYGMAAGVIGGAIAGAMMDAIFGSAERRKQRRTNMRTCMHFKEYDRYGLEKDLWQSFNFEEGNDRADPEERKRDLLMQARVASASAPNQEVLEP
;
A
#
# COMPACT_ATOMS: atom_id res chain seq x y z
N MET A 1 64.44 -7.54 40.11
CA MET A 1 63.25 -6.73 40.40
C MET A 1 62.35 -6.71 39.18
N ARG A 2 61.11 -7.17 39.33
CA ARG A 2 60.12 -7.49 38.28
C ARG A 2 59.60 -6.23 37.59
N ARG A 3 59.60 -6.18 36.26
CA ARG A 3 58.86 -5.20 35.46
C ARG A 3 57.56 -5.85 34.96
N ALA A 4 56.45 -5.17 35.23
CA ALA A 4 55.08 -5.60 34.99
C ALA A 4 54.76 -5.69 33.50
N CYS A 5 54.10 -6.79 33.09
CA CYS A 5 53.31 -6.84 31.86
C CYS A 5 51.94 -6.22 32.16
N LEU A 6 51.64 -5.07 31.57
CA LEU A 6 50.27 -4.55 31.49
C LEU A 6 49.56 -5.33 30.37
N ALA A 7 48.64 -6.22 30.73
CA ALA A 7 47.68 -6.78 29.78
C ALA A 7 46.50 -5.80 29.66
N MET A 8 46.36 -5.16 28.50
CA MET A 8 45.12 -4.49 28.12
C MET A 8 44.12 -5.56 27.64
N LEU A 9 43.13 -5.85 28.48
CA LEU A 9 41.93 -6.59 28.09
C LEU A 9 40.71 -5.78 28.55
N ALA A 10 40.34 -4.77 27.78
CA ALA A 10 39.04 -4.12 27.93
C ALA A 10 38.11 -4.73 26.88
N LEU A 11 37.22 -5.61 27.35
CA LEU A 11 36.12 -6.17 26.58
C LEU A 11 35.31 -5.02 25.97
N SER A 12 35.25 -4.96 24.65
CA SER A 12 34.14 -4.30 23.94
C SER A 12 32.88 -5.13 24.18
N ILE A 13 32.23 -4.90 25.33
CA ILE A 13 30.86 -5.36 25.57
C ILE A 13 30.01 -4.64 24.53
N GLY A 14 29.67 -5.38 23.47
CA GLY A 14 28.76 -4.91 22.45
C GLY A 14 27.45 -4.50 23.09
N SER A 15 27.07 -3.23 22.91
CA SER A 15 25.72 -2.75 23.19
C SER A 15 24.75 -3.37 22.17
N ALA A 16 24.48 -4.66 22.30
CA ALA A 16 23.33 -5.32 21.70
C ALA A 16 22.20 -5.34 22.76
N ALA A 17 21.75 -4.16 23.15
CA ALA A 17 20.58 -3.98 23.99
C ALA A 17 19.72 -2.90 23.35
N ASN A 18 18.44 -3.21 23.17
CA ASN A 18 17.36 -2.41 22.56
C ASN A 18 17.02 -2.66 21.09
N ALA A 19 17.20 -3.89 20.59
CA ALA A 19 16.28 -4.41 19.57
C ALA A 19 15.08 -5.07 20.30
N GLN A 20 14.32 -4.28 21.08
CA GLN A 20 13.02 -4.74 21.53
C GLN A 20 12.08 -4.62 20.35
N ALA A 21 11.83 -5.74 19.67
CA ALA A 21 10.73 -5.83 18.71
C ALA A 21 9.45 -5.42 19.44
N ILE A 22 8.85 -4.31 19.04
CA ILE A 22 7.51 -3.94 19.50
C ILE A 22 6.55 -4.96 18.90
N LYS A 23 6.26 -6.03 19.67
CA LYS A 23 5.36 -7.13 19.29
C LYS A 23 3.87 -6.76 19.48
N ASN A 24 3.50 -5.55 19.10
CA ASN A 24 2.10 -5.13 19.14
C ASN A 24 1.65 -4.90 17.71
N GLU A 25 1.41 -6.00 16.98
CA GLU A 25 0.61 -5.91 15.77
C GLU A 25 -0.75 -5.30 16.15
N PRO A 26 -1.26 -4.31 15.40
CA PRO A 26 -2.58 -3.74 15.67
C PRO A 26 -3.62 -4.86 15.72
N PRO A 27 -4.54 -4.86 16.70
CA PRO A 27 -5.56 -5.89 16.79
C PRO A 27 -6.43 -5.86 15.52
N MET A 28 -6.56 -7.02 14.86
CA MET A 28 -7.43 -7.19 13.71
C MET A 28 -8.88 -6.96 14.12
N ARG A 29 -9.64 -6.21 13.30
CA ARG A 29 -11.08 -6.06 13.50
C ARG A 29 -11.76 -7.36 13.12
N HIS A 30 -12.58 -7.89 14.03
CA HIS A 30 -13.48 -8.99 13.73
C HIS A 30 -14.85 -8.47 13.31
N PHE A 31 -15.35 -8.96 12.18
CA PHE A 31 -16.67 -8.61 11.67
C PHE A 31 -17.67 -9.72 11.98
N THR A 32 -18.89 -9.32 12.34
CA THR A 32 -20.04 -10.23 12.46
C THR A 32 -20.54 -10.64 11.07
N GLU A 33 -21.24 -11.76 10.98
CA GLU A 33 -21.85 -12.21 9.72
C GLU A 33 -22.83 -11.17 9.17
N GLU A 34 -23.58 -10.49 10.05
CA GLU A 34 -24.50 -9.42 9.67
C GLU A 34 -23.79 -8.18 9.12
N GLU A 35 -22.65 -7.79 9.70
CA GLU A 35 -21.83 -6.69 9.17
C GLU A 35 -21.27 -7.05 7.80
N ILE A 36 -20.76 -8.28 7.64
CA ILE A 36 -20.25 -8.76 6.36
C ILE A 36 -21.37 -8.74 5.33
N ALA A 37 -22.54 -9.31 5.64
CA ALA A 37 -23.72 -9.36 4.78
C ALA A 37 -24.26 -7.97 4.38
N ALA A 38 -24.04 -6.94 5.21
CA ALA A 38 -24.40 -5.56 4.89
C ALA A 38 -23.44 -4.91 3.88
N VAL A 39 -22.24 -5.45 3.68
CA VAL A 39 -21.32 -5.01 2.63
C VAL A 39 -21.79 -5.55 1.28
N GLN A 40 -22.06 -4.63 0.36
CA GLN A 40 -22.47 -4.97 -1.00
C GLN A 40 -21.40 -5.80 -1.72
N MET A 41 -21.82 -6.88 -2.38
CA MET A 41 -20.99 -7.59 -3.34
C MET A 41 -21.18 -6.95 -4.73
N PRO A 42 -20.16 -6.31 -5.31
CA PRO A 42 -20.26 -5.73 -6.65
C PRO A 42 -20.32 -6.84 -7.72
N ALA A 43 -20.80 -6.48 -8.91
CA ALA A 43 -20.77 -7.40 -10.06
C ALA A 43 -19.33 -7.55 -10.57
N LEU A 44 -18.90 -8.80 -10.77
CA LEU A 44 -17.58 -9.14 -11.30
C LEU A 44 -17.65 -9.86 -12.63
N ASP A 45 -18.84 -10.32 -13.03
CA ASP A 45 -19.05 -11.03 -14.29
C ASP A 45 -19.14 -10.04 -15.45
N PHE A 46 -18.35 -10.27 -16.49
CA PHE A 46 -18.38 -9.52 -17.74
C PHE A 46 -17.86 -10.39 -18.88
N GLN A 47 -18.12 -9.96 -20.11
CA GLN A 47 -17.53 -10.56 -21.29
C GLN A 47 -16.23 -9.83 -21.64
N ALA A 48 -15.09 -10.50 -21.45
CA ALA A 48 -13.81 -9.94 -21.83
C ALA A 48 -13.73 -9.74 -23.36
N THR A 49 -13.32 -8.55 -23.78
CA THR A 49 -12.93 -8.24 -25.16
C THR A 49 -11.46 -7.83 -25.19
N PRO A 50 -10.78 -7.86 -26.35
CA PRO A 50 -9.40 -7.38 -26.46
C PRO A 50 -9.21 -5.93 -25.98
N GLU A 51 -10.21 -5.07 -26.19
CA GLU A 51 -10.19 -3.68 -25.74
C GLU A 51 -10.23 -3.57 -24.21
N ILE A 52 -11.06 -4.38 -23.55
CA ILE A 52 -11.15 -4.43 -22.08
C ILE A 52 -9.85 -5.01 -21.49
N ALA A 53 -9.34 -6.09 -22.09
CA ALA A 53 -8.13 -6.76 -21.62
C ALA A 53 -6.89 -5.85 -21.69
N ALA A 54 -6.86 -4.90 -22.63
CA ALA A 54 -5.77 -3.93 -22.76
C ALA A 54 -5.64 -2.99 -21.55
N ASP A 55 -6.69 -2.82 -20.74
CA ASP A 55 -6.69 -1.96 -19.55
C ASP A 55 -6.58 -2.74 -18.22
N TYR A 56 -6.31 -4.05 -18.26
CA TYR A 56 -6.12 -4.87 -17.05
C TYR A 56 -4.88 -4.48 -16.22
N ASP A 57 -3.99 -3.64 -16.75
CA ASP A 57 -2.93 -3.00 -15.96
C ASP A 57 -3.46 -1.94 -14.98
N LYS A 58 -4.67 -1.41 -15.24
CA LYS A 58 -5.36 -0.39 -14.43
C LYS A 58 -6.55 -0.94 -13.69
N TYR A 59 -7.39 -1.73 -14.36
CA TYR A 59 -8.67 -2.20 -13.85
C TYR A 59 -8.58 -3.69 -13.52
N PHE A 60 -8.47 -3.94 -12.23
CA PHE A 60 -8.32 -5.27 -11.68
C PHE A 60 -8.79 -5.30 -10.23
N PHE A 61 -9.07 -6.49 -9.73
CA PHE A 61 -9.32 -6.73 -8.31
C PHE A 61 -8.38 -7.82 -7.79
N PHE A 62 -8.27 -7.88 -6.47
CA PHE A 62 -7.47 -8.88 -5.77
C PHE A 62 -8.38 -9.99 -5.24
N HIS A 63 -7.86 -11.21 -5.23
CA HIS A 63 -8.50 -12.34 -4.57
C HIS A 63 -7.44 -13.29 -4.02
N ARG A 64 -7.70 -13.83 -2.82
CA ARG A 64 -6.87 -14.88 -2.22
C ARG A 64 -7.77 -15.99 -1.72
N ALA A 65 -7.51 -17.22 -2.18
CA ALA A 65 -8.24 -18.39 -1.74
C ALA A 65 -8.14 -18.56 -0.20
N ASN A 66 -9.26 -18.92 0.43
CA ASN A 66 -9.37 -19.15 1.87
C ASN A 66 -9.07 -17.94 2.77
N SER A 67 -8.98 -16.72 2.23
CA SER A 67 -8.94 -15.52 3.06
C SER A 67 -10.32 -15.26 3.69
N SER A 68 -10.36 -15.02 4.99
CA SER A 68 -11.56 -14.51 5.65
C SER A 68 -11.78 -13.03 5.32
N PHE A 69 -13.01 -12.54 5.55
CA PHE A 69 -13.31 -11.12 5.37
C PHE A 69 -12.45 -10.22 6.28
N ASP A 70 -12.23 -10.63 7.53
CA ASP A 70 -11.40 -9.93 8.51
C ASP A 70 -9.95 -9.77 8.00
N GLU A 71 -9.35 -10.86 7.51
CA GLU A 71 -8.00 -10.88 6.95
C GLU A 71 -7.92 -10.03 5.68
N ALA A 72 -8.87 -10.19 4.76
CA ALA A 72 -8.90 -9.43 3.52
C ALA A 72 -9.04 -7.92 3.78
N TYR A 73 -9.86 -7.53 4.76
CA TYR A 73 -10.00 -6.13 5.15
C TYR A 73 -8.73 -5.59 5.82
N ALA A 74 -8.12 -6.35 6.72
CA ALA A 74 -6.84 -5.96 7.33
C ALA A 74 -5.73 -5.79 6.27
N ASP A 75 -5.61 -6.75 5.35
CA ASP A 75 -4.61 -6.75 4.28
C ASP A 75 -4.81 -5.56 3.33
N ILE A 76 -6.03 -5.34 2.84
CA ILE A 76 -6.35 -4.24 1.91
C ILE A 76 -6.16 -2.88 2.59
N THR A 77 -6.59 -2.72 3.84
CA THR A 77 -6.42 -1.45 4.57
C THR A 77 -4.97 -1.15 4.91
N GLU A 78 -4.17 -2.17 5.26
CA GLU A 78 -2.73 -2.03 5.46
C GLU A 78 -2.04 -1.63 4.15
N CYS A 79 -2.33 -2.32 3.04
CA CYS A 79 -1.74 -2.00 1.75
C CYS A 79 -2.20 -0.63 1.22
N ASP A 80 -3.44 -0.23 1.48
CA ASP A 80 -3.93 1.12 1.17
C ASP A 80 -3.21 2.18 2.01
N ALA A 81 -3.05 1.96 3.31
CA ALA A 81 -2.31 2.87 4.19
C ALA A 81 -0.84 3.00 3.76
N LEU A 82 -0.18 1.90 3.41
CA LEU A 82 1.19 1.91 2.88
C LEU A 82 1.24 2.65 1.54
N SER A 83 0.28 2.42 0.65
CA SER A 83 0.25 3.04 -0.68
C SER A 83 -0.04 4.54 -0.61
N SER A 84 -0.93 4.96 0.30
CA SER A 84 -1.27 6.37 0.54
C SER A 84 -0.23 7.09 1.40
N GLY A 85 0.53 6.37 2.24
CA GLY A 85 1.64 6.89 3.06
C GLY A 85 2.98 6.96 2.30
N ALA A 86 3.22 6.05 1.35
CA ALA A 86 4.34 6.09 0.40
C ALA A 86 4.14 7.08 -0.76
N ASN A 87 3.04 7.84 -0.71
CA ASN A 87 2.83 8.98 -1.59
C ASN A 87 4.05 9.92 -1.46
N ILE A 88 4.56 10.40 -2.59
CA ILE A 88 5.84 11.15 -2.78
C ILE A 88 5.99 12.34 -1.81
N TYR A 89 4.92 12.72 -1.12
CA TYR A 89 4.80 13.85 -0.21
C TYR A 89 4.88 13.51 1.30
N LEU A 90 4.93 12.25 1.72
CA LEU A 90 4.78 11.86 3.15
C LEU A 90 6.00 11.19 3.81
N GLY A 91 7.16 11.16 3.14
CA GLY A 91 8.32 10.40 3.63
C GLY A 91 9.58 11.20 3.96
N ALA A 92 9.59 12.53 3.78
CA ALA A 92 10.82 13.30 3.99
C ALA A 92 10.94 13.74 5.46
N SER A 93 11.56 12.93 6.33
CA SER A 93 12.07 13.43 7.61
C SER A 93 13.12 14.52 7.37
N ASP A 94 13.29 15.49 8.28
CA ASP A 94 14.34 16.52 8.17
C ASP A 94 15.74 15.91 7.89
N SER A 95 16.00 14.72 8.44
CA SER A 95 17.21 13.95 8.20
C SER A 95 17.34 13.40 6.77
N SER A 96 16.24 13.00 6.14
CA SER A 96 16.23 12.55 4.75
C SER A 96 16.36 13.72 3.76
N ILE A 97 15.84 14.90 4.10
CA ILE A 97 16.03 16.15 3.36
C ILE A 97 17.50 16.57 3.43
N ALA A 98 18.12 16.49 4.61
CA ALA A 98 19.54 16.77 4.81
C ALA A 98 20.44 15.77 4.04
N ALA A 99 20.07 14.49 4.00
CA ALA A 99 20.81 13.48 3.25
C ALA A 99 20.69 13.67 1.72
N ALA A 100 19.49 13.94 1.21
CA ALA A 100 19.26 14.18 -0.22
C ALA A 100 19.94 15.46 -0.72
N SER A 101 19.91 16.53 0.09
CA SER A 101 20.60 17.79 -0.22
C SER A 101 22.13 17.69 -0.17
N ALA A 102 22.66 16.88 0.75
CA ALA A 102 24.10 16.57 0.80
C ALA A 102 24.56 15.73 -0.40
N GLN A 103 23.72 14.83 -0.91
CA GLN A 103 24.08 13.91 -1.99
C GLN A 103 23.85 14.46 -3.40
N TYR A 104 22.79 15.25 -3.61
CA TYR A 104 22.35 15.72 -4.93
C TYR A 104 22.32 17.26 -5.08
N GLY A 105 22.80 17.99 -4.07
CA GLY A 105 22.85 19.45 -4.06
C GLY A 105 21.51 20.11 -3.71
N MET A 106 21.55 21.43 -3.50
CA MET A 106 20.42 22.22 -2.98
C MET A 106 19.12 22.12 -3.81
N ALA A 107 19.18 21.69 -5.07
CA ALA A 107 17.99 21.44 -5.88
C ALA A 107 17.18 20.22 -5.41
N ALA A 108 17.82 19.24 -4.76
CA ALA A 108 17.15 18.06 -4.19
C ALA A 108 16.66 18.29 -2.74
N GLY A 109 17.22 19.28 -2.04
CA GLY A 109 16.82 19.66 -0.67
C GLY A 109 15.59 20.55 -0.56
N VAL A 110 15.13 21.12 -1.68
CA VAL A 110 13.96 22.03 -1.72
C VAL A 110 12.64 21.27 -1.97
N ILE A 111 12.66 19.93 -1.95
CA ILE A 111 11.47 19.09 -2.09
C ILE A 111 10.89 18.83 -0.70
N GLY A 112 10.31 19.86 -0.08
CA GLY A 112 9.80 19.77 1.28
C GLY A 112 8.95 20.98 1.67
N GLY A 113 7.82 21.19 1.00
CA GLY A 113 6.86 22.23 1.37
C GLY A 113 5.67 22.30 0.41
N ALA A 114 4.56 22.87 0.87
CA ALA A 114 3.31 23.01 0.11
C ALA A 114 3.49 23.64 -1.29
N ILE A 115 4.55 24.45 -1.48
CA ILE A 115 4.90 25.10 -2.76
C ILE A 115 5.54 24.10 -3.75
N ALA A 116 6.42 23.21 -3.27
CA ALA A 116 7.00 22.14 -4.09
C ALA A 116 5.95 21.06 -4.41
N GLY A 117 5.03 20.77 -3.48
CA GLY A 117 3.85 19.93 -3.71
C GLY A 117 2.98 20.46 -4.85
N ALA A 118 2.69 21.77 -4.84
CA ALA A 118 1.92 22.41 -5.91
C ALA A 118 2.64 22.41 -7.28
N MET A 119 3.97 22.58 -7.32
CA MET A 119 4.74 22.50 -8.57
C MET A 119 4.84 21.07 -9.11
N MET A 120 4.98 20.06 -8.24
CA MET A 120 5.06 18.67 -8.65
C MET A 120 3.70 18.11 -9.07
N ASP A 121 2.60 18.51 -8.42
CA ASP A 121 1.24 18.21 -8.90
C ASP A 121 0.95 18.89 -10.24
N ALA A 122 1.52 20.06 -10.52
CA ALA A 122 1.44 20.70 -11.83
C ALA A 122 2.25 19.99 -12.93
N ILE A 123 3.26 19.19 -12.57
CA ILE A 123 4.18 18.51 -13.51
C ILE A 123 3.83 17.02 -13.70
N PHE A 124 3.63 16.27 -12.62
CA PHE A 124 3.36 14.83 -12.63
C PHE A 124 1.85 14.50 -12.56
N GLY A 125 1.05 15.44 -12.05
CA GLY A 125 -0.40 15.35 -12.05
C GLY A 125 -0.98 14.21 -11.22
N SER A 126 -2.31 14.19 -11.12
CA SER A 126 -3.03 13.08 -10.51
C SER A 126 -2.87 11.75 -11.24
N ALA A 127 -2.39 11.74 -12.48
CA ALA A 127 -2.15 10.50 -13.23
C ALA A 127 -1.00 9.67 -12.64
N GLU A 128 0.14 10.29 -12.33
CA GLU A 128 1.28 9.58 -11.75
C GLU A 128 0.98 9.10 -10.33
N ARG A 129 0.24 9.86 -9.54
CA ARG A 129 -0.19 9.41 -8.20
C ARG A 129 -1.12 8.19 -8.25
N ARG A 130 -2.10 8.17 -9.15
CA ARG A 130 -2.94 6.98 -9.37
C ARG A 130 -2.09 5.77 -9.79
N LYS A 131 -1.12 5.98 -10.68
CA LYS A 131 -0.19 4.93 -11.13
C LYS A 131 0.67 4.42 -9.98
N GLN A 132 1.23 5.30 -9.15
CA GLN A 132 2.02 4.93 -7.98
C GLN A 132 1.19 4.12 -6.98
N ARG A 133 -0.02 4.59 -6.65
CA ARG A 133 -0.94 3.84 -5.77
C ARG A 133 -1.22 2.45 -6.33
N ARG A 134 -1.55 2.33 -7.63
CA ARG A 134 -1.78 1.01 -8.26
C ARG A 134 -0.55 0.10 -8.16
N THR A 135 0.65 0.60 -8.44
CA THR A 135 1.89 -0.17 -8.33
C THR A 135 2.15 -0.61 -6.89
N ASN A 136 1.99 0.28 -5.91
CA ASN A 136 2.21 -0.05 -4.50
C ASN A 136 1.19 -1.08 -4.00
N MET A 137 -0.08 -0.93 -4.37
CA MET A 137 -1.13 -1.90 -4.05
C MET A 137 -0.81 -3.26 -4.67
N ARG A 138 -0.41 -3.32 -5.94
CA ARG A 138 -0.01 -4.59 -6.60
C ARG A 138 1.12 -5.27 -5.85
N THR A 139 2.19 -4.55 -5.56
CA THR A 139 3.36 -5.12 -4.87
C THR A 139 3.01 -5.61 -3.47
N CYS A 140 2.28 -4.80 -2.69
CA CYS A 140 1.90 -5.15 -1.31
C CYS A 140 0.95 -6.35 -1.27
N MET A 141 -0.08 -6.36 -2.11
CA MET A 141 -1.05 -7.44 -2.17
C MET A 141 -0.43 -8.73 -2.72
N HIS A 142 0.49 -8.64 -3.70
CA HIS A 142 1.23 -9.79 -4.20
C HIS A 142 2.12 -10.43 -3.11
N PHE A 143 2.79 -9.62 -2.29
CA PHE A 143 3.56 -10.14 -1.14
C PHE A 143 2.67 -10.85 -0.12
N LYS A 144 1.40 -10.45 -0.02
CA LYS A 144 0.37 -11.09 0.80
C LYS A 144 -0.35 -12.25 0.08
N GLU A 145 0.19 -12.72 -1.04
CA GLU A 145 -0.30 -13.88 -1.79
C GLU A 145 -1.71 -13.67 -2.41
N TYR A 146 -2.08 -12.43 -2.69
CA TYR A 146 -3.28 -12.16 -3.49
C TYR A 146 -2.95 -12.20 -4.98
N ASP A 147 -3.75 -12.96 -5.71
CA ASP A 147 -3.78 -12.94 -7.15
C ASP A 147 -4.58 -11.74 -7.65
N ARG A 148 -4.29 -11.34 -8.89
CA ARG A 148 -4.90 -10.18 -9.54
C ARG A 148 -5.71 -10.65 -10.72
N TYR A 149 -6.93 -10.14 -10.87
CA TYR A 149 -7.86 -10.53 -11.91
C TYR A 149 -8.36 -9.30 -12.66
N GLY A 150 -8.38 -9.36 -13.99
CA GLY A 150 -8.84 -8.25 -14.83
C GLY A 150 -10.33 -7.97 -14.64
N LEU A 151 -10.70 -6.69 -14.72
CA LEU A 151 -12.10 -6.27 -14.63
C LEU A 151 -12.39 -5.14 -15.61
N GLU A 152 -13.61 -5.11 -16.12
CA GLU A 152 -14.11 -3.99 -16.90
C GLU A 152 -14.15 -2.70 -16.04
N LYS A 153 -13.87 -1.56 -16.66
CA LYS A 153 -13.66 -0.28 -15.95
C LYS A 153 -14.87 0.15 -15.14
N ASP A 154 -16.06 0.13 -15.71
CA ASP A 154 -17.27 0.61 -15.06
C ASP A 154 -17.63 -0.29 -13.86
N LEU A 155 -17.42 -1.60 -13.99
CA LEU A 155 -17.50 -2.54 -12.87
C LEU A 155 -16.47 -2.21 -11.78
N TRP A 156 -15.22 -1.98 -12.15
CA TRP A 156 -14.15 -1.62 -11.22
C TRP A 156 -14.47 -0.34 -10.45
N GLN A 157 -14.98 0.70 -11.12
CA GLN A 157 -15.32 1.98 -10.51
C GLN A 157 -16.49 1.91 -9.54
N SER A 158 -17.30 0.85 -9.57
CA SER A 158 -18.42 0.69 -8.63
C SER A 158 -18.02 0.41 -7.18
N PHE A 159 -16.78 -0.05 -6.96
CA PHE A 159 -16.27 -0.41 -5.62
C PHE A 159 -14.81 -0.01 -5.38
N ASN A 160 -14.24 0.82 -6.26
CA ASN A 160 -12.90 1.38 -6.09
C ASN A 160 -12.97 2.90 -6.16
N PHE A 161 -12.06 3.52 -5.43
CA PHE A 161 -11.81 4.95 -5.49
C PHE A 161 -10.47 5.23 -6.17
N GLU A 162 -10.37 6.41 -6.77
CA GLU A 162 -9.10 6.95 -7.25
C GLU A 162 -8.71 8.16 -6.44
N GLU A 163 -7.45 8.22 -6.02
CA GLU A 163 -6.91 9.48 -5.51
C GLU A 163 -6.55 10.38 -6.70
N GLY A 164 -7.42 11.37 -6.96
CA GLY A 164 -7.20 12.47 -7.90
C GLY A 164 -6.31 13.54 -7.27
N ASN A 165 -6.50 14.83 -7.56
CA ASN A 165 -5.69 15.90 -6.93
C ASN A 165 -5.87 15.99 -5.40
N ASP A 166 -6.96 15.43 -4.89
CA ASP A 166 -7.26 15.35 -3.46
C ASP A 166 -7.34 13.89 -2.99
N ARG A 167 -7.39 13.71 -1.67
CA ARG A 167 -7.73 12.42 -1.07
C ARG A 167 -9.21 12.11 -1.35
N ALA A 168 -9.49 10.84 -1.62
CA ALA A 168 -10.86 10.34 -1.62
C ALA A 168 -11.56 10.66 -0.29
N ASP A 169 -12.87 10.90 -0.35
CA ASP A 169 -13.68 11.14 0.84
C ASP A 169 -13.50 9.98 1.84
N PRO A 170 -13.34 10.24 3.15
CA PRO A 170 -13.06 9.20 4.13
C PRO A 170 -14.14 8.11 4.21
N GLU A 171 -15.41 8.46 4.07
CA GLU A 171 -16.52 7.50 4.14
C GLU A 171 -16.62 6.69 2.86
N GLU A 172 -16.43 7.32 1.70
CA GLU A 172 -16.29 6.63 0.41
C GLU A 172 -15.13 5.63 0.42
N ARG A 173 -13.93 6.07 0.85
CA ARG A 173 -12.77 5.19 0.98
C ARG A 173 -13.09 3.98 1.85
N LYS A 174 -13.65 4.22 3.04
CA LYS A 174 -13.97 3.14 3.98
C LYS A 174 -14.98 2.16 3.38
N ARG A 175 -16.03 2.67 2.74
CA ARG A 175 -17.05 1.87 2.04
C ARG A 175 -16.40 1.00 0.95
N ASP A 176 -15.55 1.58 0.13
CA ASP A 176 -14.93 0.89 -1.00
C ASP A 176 -13.88 -0.14 -0.54
N LEU A 177 -13.13 0.14 0.53
CA LEU A 177 -12.21 -0.84 1.12
C LEU A 177 -12.96 -2.04 1.70
N LEU A 178 -14.15 -1.84 2.27
CA LEU A 178 -15.02 -2.95 2.70
C LEU A 178 -15.49 -3.79 1.51
N MET A 179 -15.91 -3.15 0.41
CA MET A 179 -16.32 -3.87 -0.80
C MET A 179 -15.14 -4.61 -1.47
N GLN A 180 -13.94 -4.01 -1.49
CA GLN A 180 -12.73 -4.68 -1.95
C GLN A 180 -12.40 -5.90 -1.09
N ALA A 181 -12.55 -5.82 0.23
CA ALA A 181 -12.37 -6.96 1.14
C ALA A 181 -13.41 -8.06 0.89
N ARG A 182 -14.67 -7.68 0.63
CA ARG A 182 -15.75 -8.59 0.25
C ARG A 182 -15.40 -9.36 -1.02
N VAL A 183 -14.89 -8.67 -2.04
CA VAL A 183 -14.46 -9.27 -3.31
C VAL A 183 -13.25 -10.18 -3.08
N ALA A 184 -12.26 -9.73 -2.32
CA ALA A 184 -11.00 -10.44 -2.14
C ALA A 184 -11.12 -11.74 -1.34
N SER A 185 -12.13 -11.83 -0.47
CA SER A 185 -12.47 -13.02 0.32
C SER A 185 -13.62 -13.86 -0.26
N ALA A 186 -14.15 -13.48 -1.43
CA ALA A 186 -15.26 -14.19 -2.06
C ALA A 186 -14.84 -15.57 -2.62
N SER A 187 -15.80 -16.27 -3.23
CA SER A 187 -15.50 -17.46 -4.03
C SER A 187 -14.51 -17.13 -5.16
N ALA A 188 -13.74 -18.14 -5.58
CA ALA A 188 -12.75 -18.00 -6.64
C ALA A 188 -13.36 -17.35 -7.90
N PRO A 189 -12.69 -16.36 -8.50
CA PRO A 189 -13.15 -15.73 -9.74
C PRO A 189 -13.08 -16.69 -10.94
N ASN A 190 -13.87 -16.41 -11.97
CA ASN A 190 -13.86 -17.17 -13.23
C ASN A 190 -12.89 -16.59 -14.27
N GLN A 191 -12.21 -15.49 -13.94
CA GLN A 191 -11.23 -14.81 -14.79
C GLN A 191 -9.84 -15.45 -14.66
N GLU A 192 -9.01 -15.24 -15.67
CA GLU A 192 -7.59 -15.64 -15.60
C GLU A 192 -6.81 -14.76 -14.62
N VAL A 193 -5.86 -15.39 -13.93
CA VAL A 193 -4.90 -14.69 -13.08
C VAL A 193 -3.96 -13.87 -13.96
N LEU A 194 -3.79 -12.60 -13.62
CA LEU A 194 -2.85 -11.69 -14.25
C LEU A 194 -1.45 -11.86 -13.64
N GLU A 195 -0.43 -11.70 -14.46
CA GLU A 195 0.95 -11.63 -13.98
C GLU A 195 1.15 -10.47 -12.97
N PRO A 196 2.10 -10.63 -12.02
CA PRO A 196 2.40 -9.66 -10.96
C PRO A 196 2.70 -8.24 -11.46
#